data_AF-A0AAW6U3T8-F1
#
_entry.id   AF-A0AAW6U3T8-F1
#
_cell.length_a   1.000
_cell.length_b   1.000
_cell.length_c   1.000
_cell.angle_alpha   90.00
_cell.angle_beta   90.00
_cell.angle_gamma   90.00
#
_symmetry.space_group_name_H-M   'P 1'
#
loop_
_entity.id
_entity.type
_entity.pdbx_description
1 polymer ?
#
loop_
_entity_poly.entity_id
_entity_poly.type
_entity_poly.pdbx_seq_one_letter_code
_entity_poly.pdbx_strand_id
1 'polypeptide(L)'
;MKIIVTDLTRFNNQDVCIAGICPDTGACIRPLPYLSKAECRERNILPGEILAGQFTPSRCSRPHVEDHSWKNRDFCGPCSSATFRNILAESATESVEDGFSVRIPRGQKYIPTETPPNTSIITLRIDPRGWQILRDRYNKVKVHLRENSGREFQYVPITDLGLYEYVMSHVADDGALGRLNDFLCSQREVFIRVGLGREYRVPDRGRGFWIQVNGIYTFPECFKDIRCHWRG
;
A
#
# COMPACT_ATOMS: atom_id res chain seq x y z
N MET A 1 -11.00 9.81 -17.10
CA MET A 1 -10.31 10.08 -15.81
C MET A 1 -9.01 9.30 -15.79
N LYS A 2 -7.99 9.80 -15.09
CA LYS A 2 -6.70 9.13 -14.92
C LYS A 2 -6.44 8.85 -13.45
N ILE A 3 -5.72 7.79 -13.14
CA ILE A 3 -5.18 7.53 -11.81
C ILE A 3 -3.70 7.17 -11.95
N ILE A 4 -2.90 7.58 -10.98
CA ILE A 4 -1.52 7.12 -10.83
C ILE A 4 -1.54 5.95 -9.84
N VAL A 5 -1.11 4.78 -10.28
CA VAL A 5 -1.09 3.57 -9.45
C VAL A 5 -0.19 3.79 -8.24
N THR A 6 -0.73 3.65 -7.04
CA THR A 6 0.00 3.76 -5.77
C THR A 6 0.03 2.47 -4.99
N ASP A 7 -0.74 1.45 -5.39
CA ASP A 7 -0.86 0.20 -4.65
C ASP A 7 -0.98 -0.96 -5.63
N LEU A 8 -0.13 -1.97 -5.48
CA LEU A 8 -0.29 -3.29 -6.09
C LEU A 8 -0.41 -4.32 -4.96
N THR A 9 -1.60 -4.44 -4.41
CA THR A 9 -1.85 -5.31 -3.25
C THR A 9 -2.09 -6.74 -3.71
N ARG A 10 -1.22 -7.67 -3.33
CA ARG A 10 -1.38 -9.10 -3.65
C ARG A 10 -2.50 -9.71 -2.79
N PHE A 11 -3.27 -10.59 -3.39
CA PHE A 11 -4.10 -11.54 -2.64
C PHE A 11 -3.45 -12.92 -2.59
N ASN A 12 -4.07 -13.84 -1.82
CA ASN A 12 -3.62 -15.23 -1.74
C ASN A 12 -3.91 -16.01 -3.05
N ASN A 13 -4.82 -15.52 -3.88
CA ASN A 13 -5.05 -16.03 -5.22
C ASN A 13 -4.10 -15.34 -6.24
N GLN A 14 -4.43 -15.43 -7.54
CA GLN A 14 -3.67 -14.77 -8.60
C GLN A 14 -4.07 -13.30 -8.82
N ASP A 15 -5.01 -12.77 -8.05
CA ASP A 15 -5.48 -11.39 -8.21
C ASP A 15 -4.54 -10.40 -7.52
N VAL A 16 -4.48 -9.22 -8.11
CA VAL A 16 -3.77 -8.04 -7.64
C VAL A 16 -4.78 -6.91 -7.59
N CYS A 17 -5.01 -6.41 -6.38
CA CYS A 17 -5.82 -5.25 -6.16
C CYS A 17 -4.99 -4.00 -6.44
N ILE A 18 -5.40 -3.25 -7.46
CA ILE A 18 -4.78 -1.98 -7.83
C ILE A 18 -5.54 -0.86 -7.13
N ALA A 19 -4.81 0.05 -6.48
CA ALA A 19 -5.36 1.36 -6.15
C ALA A 19 -4.44 2.46 -6.69
N GLY A 20 -5.03 3.60 -7.00
CA GLY A 20 -4.31 4.77 -7.48
C GLY A 20 -4.99 6.05 -7.07
N ILE A 21 -4.24 7.15 -7.17
CA ILE A 21 -4.73 8.47 -6.84
C ILE A 21 -4.98 9.24 -8.13
N CYS A 22 -6.17 9.84 -8.24
CA CYS A 22 -6.51 10.73 -9.34
C CYS A 22 -5.73 12.05 -9.18
N PRO A 23 -4.82 12.42 -10.10
CA PRO A 23 -4.00 13.62 -9.96
C PRO A 23 -4.85 14.91 -9.99
N ASP A 24 -6.01 14.89 -10.64
CA ASP A 24 -6.87 16.07 -10.77
C ASP A 24 -7.69 16.35 -9.50
N THR A 25 -7.96 15.33 -8.68
CA THR A 25 -8.91 15.43 -7.55
C THR A 25 -8.33 14.98 -6.21
N GLY A 26 -7.16 14.34 -6.20
CA GLY A 26 -6.60 13.68 -5.02
C GLY A 26 -7.36 12.43 -4.56
N ALA A 27 -8.44 12.04 -5.26
CA ALA A 27 -9.28 10.92 -4.85
C ALA A 27 -8.55 9.58 -5.05
N CYS A 28 -8.59 8.73 -4.03
CA CYS A 28 -8.13 7.34 -4.14
C CYS A 28 -9.21 6.49 -4.82
N ILE A 29 -8.81 5.76 -5.84
CA ILE A 29 -9.67 4.92 -6.67
C ILE A 29 -9.09 3.52 -6.74
N ARG A 30 -9.95 2.52 -6.58
CA ARG A 30 -9.62 1.10 -6.60
C ARG A 30 -10.41 0.40 -7.71
N PRO A 31 -9.81 0.19 -8.89
CA PRO A 31 -10.52 -0.35 -10.04
C PRO A 31 -10.93 -1.82 -9.86
N LEU A 32 -12.12 -2.15 -10.36
CA LEU A 32 -12.70 -3.49 -10.46
C LEU A 32 -13.07 -3.81 -11.92
N PRO A 33 -12.93 -5.06 -12.38
CA PRO A 33 -12.38 -6.21 -11.64
C PRO A 33 -10.87 -6.07 -11.39
N TYR A 34 -10.36 -6.80 -10.40
CA TYR A 34 -8.92 -6.87 -10.14
C TYR A 34 -8.19 -7.48 -11.33
N LEU A 35 -6.92 -7.11 -11.50
CA LEU A 35 -6.06 -7.70 -12.53
C LEU A 35 -5.37 -8.94 -11.96
N SER A 36 -4.96 -9.85 -12.83
CA SER A 36 -4.12 -10.98 -12.40
C SER A 36 -2.66 -10.56 -12.28
N LYS A 37 -1.86 -11.31 -11.51
CA LYS A 37 -0.39 -11.15 -11.46
C LYS A 37 0.24 -11.26 -12.85
N ALA A 38 -0.29 -12.15 -13.70
CA ALA A 38 0.19 -12.32 -15.07
C ALA A 38 -0.07 -11.06 -15.91
N GLU A 39 -1.28 -10.51 -15.84
CA GLU A 39 -1.64 -9.28 -16.56
C GLU A 39 -0.81 -8.08 -16.09
N CYS A 40 -0.60 -7.93 -14.77
CA CYS A 40 0.29 -6.88 -14.25
C CYS A 40 1.72 -7.00 -14.80
N ARG A 41 2.23 -8.22 -14.99
CA ARG A 41 3.58 -8.44 -15.56
C ARG A 41 3.61 -8.18 -17.06
N GLU A 42 2.65 -8.72 -17.81
CA GLU A 42 2.54 -8.56 -19.26
C GLU A 42 2.45 -7.09 -19.67
N ARG A 43 1.64 -6.32 -18.93
CA ARG A 43 1.45 -4.88 -19.16
C ARG A 43 2.48 -4.00 -18.45
N ASN A 44 3.44 -4.61 -17.75
CA ASN A 44 4.44 -3.94 -16.91
C ASN A 44 3.85 -2.89 -15.95
N ILE A 45 2.72 -3.21 -15.31
CA ILE A 45 2.10 -2.31 -14.33
C ILE A 45 2.97 -2.30 -13.08
N LEU A 46 3.31 -1.08 -12.68
CA LEU A 46 4.14 -0.74 -11.52
C LEU A 46 3.50 0.43 -10.79
N PRO A 47 3.83 0.67 -9.50
CA PRO A 47 3.54 1.96 -8.88
C PRO A 47 4.07 3.11 -9.75
N GLY A 48 3.33 4.21 -9.86
CA GLY A 48 3.61 5.30 -10.78
C GLY A 48 3.07 5.12 -12.21
N GLU A 49 2.56 3.94 -12.58
CA GLU A 49 1.86 3.74 -13.86
C GLU A 49 0.58 4.58 -13.93
N ILE A 50 0.29 5.18 -15.09
CA ILE A 50 -0.93 5.95 -15.31
C ILE A 50 -1.96 5.06 -15.98
N LEU A 51 -3.09 4.85 -15.29
CA LEU A 51 -4.25 4.16 -15.86
C LEU A 51 -5.32 5.19 -16.22
N ALA A 52 -5.84 5.12 -17.44
CA ALA A 52 -6.95 5.94 -17.88
C ALA A 52 -8.19 5.10 -18.19
N GLY A 53 -9.35 5.74 -18.04
CA GLY A 53 -10.62 5.17 -18.48
C GLY A 53 -11.81 5.81 -17.80
N GLN A 54 -12.91 5.06 -17.80
CA GLN A 54 -14.15 5.40 -17.13
C GLN A 54 -14.22 4.65 -15.80
N PHE A 55 -14.04 5.37 -14.70
CA PHE A 55 -14.19 4.85 -13.34
C PHE A 55 -15.56 5.25 -12.80
N THR A 56 -16.41 4.28 -12.50
CA THR A 56 -17.75 4.53 -11.94
C THR A 56 -17.81 3.92 -10.54
N PRO A 57 -18.17 4.70 -9.49
CA PRO A 57 -18.27 4.19 -8.12
C PRO A 57 -19.12 2.93 -8.04
N SER A 58 -18.62 1.92 -7.34
CA SER A 58 -19.36 0.69 -7.07
C SER A 58 -20.22 0.87 -5.83
N ARG A 59 -21.31 0.09 -5.73
CA ARG A 59 -22.14 0.09 -4.51
C ARG A 59 -21.41 -0.68 -3.40
N CYS A 60 -20.66 0.05 -2.59
CA CYS A 60 -19.81 -0.50 -1.53
C CYS A 60 -20.15 0.10 -0.17
N SER A 61 -19.88 -0.67 0.89
CA SER A 61 -19.95 -0.19 2.27
C SER A 61 -18.60 0.34 2.73
N ARG A 62 -18.62 1.24 3.71
CA ARG A 62 -17.41 1.67 4.42
C ARG A 62 -16.68 0.45 5.00
N PRO A 63 -15.33 0.45 4.98
CA PRO A 63 -14.46 1.57 4.57
C PRO A 63 -14.11 1.58 3.07
N HIS A 64 -14.60 0.63 2.29
CA HIS A 64 -14.14 0.34 0.93
C HIS A 64 -14.84 1.18 -0.14
N VAL A 65 -14.95 2.48 0.10
CA VAL A 65 -15.65 3.42 -0.80
C VAL A 65 -14.84 3.74 -2.05
N GLU A 66 -13.57 3.35 -2.11
CA GLU A 66 -12.68 3.56 -3.26
C GLU A 66 -12.99 2.61 -4.42
N ASP A 67 -13.82 1.58 -4.22
CA ASP A 67 -14.14 0.58 -5.25
C ASP A 67 -14.89 1.19 -6.44
N HIS A 68 -14.31 1.12 -7.64
CA HIS A 68 -14.90 1.63 -8.88
C HIS A 68 -14.88 0.56 -9.96
N SER A 69 -15.99 0.39 -10.69
CA SER A 69 -15.96 -0.35 -11.95
C SER A 69 -15.15 0.41 -12.99
N TRP A 70 -14.39 -0.30 -13.82
CA TRP A 70 -13.49 0.32 -14.80
C TRP A 70 -13.72 -0.20 -16.23
N LYS A 71 -14.05 0.72 -17.14
CA LYS A 71 -14.27 0.49 -18.58
C LYS A 71 -13.33 1.37 -19.41
N ASN A 72 -13.13 0.97 -20.68
CA ASN A 72 -12.25 1.65 -21.64
C ASN A 72 -10.85 1.84 -21.05
N ARG A 73 -10.19 0.70 -20.80
CA ARG A 73 -8.95 0.62 -20.02
C ARG A 73 -7.76 0.98 -20.90
N ASP A 74 -7.14 2.12 -20.61
CA ASP A 74 -5.93 2.57 -21.28
C ASP A 74 -4.76 2.59 -20.29
N PHE A 75 -3.61 2.07 -20.73
CA PHE A 75 -2.35 2.06 -19.99
C PHE A 75 -1.45 3.13 -20.61
N CYS A 76 -1.28 4.24 -19.91
CA CYS A 76 -0.67 5.45 -20.48
C CYS A 76 0.84 5.53 -20.24
N GLY A 77 1.45 4.50 -19.67
CA GLY A 77 2.85 4.52 -19.25
C GLY A 77 3.03 5.21 -17.90
N PRO A 78 4.28 5.28 -17.43
CA PRO A 78 4.58 5.81 -16.11
C PRO A 78 4.60 7.33 -16.04
N CYS A 79 4.25 7.86 -14.88
CA CYS A 79 4.58 9.24 -14.52
C CYS A 79 6.05 9.37 -14.09
N SER A 80 6.53 10.62 -14.01
CA SER A 80 7.88 10.88 -13.48
C SER A 80 7.97 10.57 -11.98
N SER A 81 9.17 10.24 -11.49
CA SER A 81 9.41 10.03 -10.05
C SER A 81 8.99 11.26 -9.22
N ALA A 82 9.23 12.47 -9.72
CA ALA A 82 8.79 13.70 -9.07
C ALA A 82 7.26 13.81 -8.98
N THR A 83 6.54 13.46 -10.05
CA THR A 83 5.07 13.42 -10.06
C THR A 83 4.55 12.38 -9.05
N PHE A 84 5.15 11.18 -9.03
CA PHE A 84 4.76 10.13 -8.09
C PHE A 84 5.03 10.52 -6.63
N ARG A 85 6.17 11.15 -6.35
CA ARG A 85 6.48 11.71 -5.04
C ARG A 85 5.44 12.73 -4.62
N ASN A 86 5.10 13.67 -5.51
CA ASN A 86 4.19 14.76 -5.18
C ASN A 86 2.78 14.25 -4.87
N ILE A 87 2.26 13.28 -5.63
CA ILE A 87 0.93 12.73 -5.34
C ILE A 87 0.88 11.97 -4.00
N LEU A 88 1.97 11.31 -3.61
CA LEU A 88 2.11 10.69 -2.29
C LEU A 88 2.20 11.75 -1.19
N ALA A 89 2.96 12.82 -1.41
CA ALA A 89 3.12 13.90 -0.43
C ALA A 89 1.83 14.67 -0.20
N GLU A 90 1.08 14.98 -1.27
CA GLU A 90 -0.19 15.70 -1.20
C GLU A 90 -1.32 14.87 -0.57
N SER A 91 -1.22 13.54 -0.64
CA SER A 91 -2.19 12.61 -0.02
C SER A 91 -1.77 12.11 1.37
N ALA A 92 -0.64 12.58 1.90
CA ALA A 92 -0.12 12.12 3.18
C ALA A 92 -0.96 12.66 4.35
N THR A 93 -1.23 11.79 5.31
CA THR A 93 -1.86 12.11 6.59
C THR A 93 -0.83 11.99 7.72
N GLU A 94 -1.10 12.61 8.87
CA GLU A 94 -0.12 12.70 9.96
C GLU A 94 0.06 11.38 10.72
N SER A 95 -0.98 10.56 10.77
CA SER A 95 -0.98 9.23 11.42
C SER A 95 -2.07 8.32 10.86
N VAL A 96 -2.03 7.04 11.20
CA VAL A 96 -3.07 6.04 10.94
C VAL A 96 -4.41 6.49 11.54
N GLU A 97 -4.41 6.99 12.77
CA GLU A 97 -5.62 7.43 13.45
C GLU A 97 -6.25 8.67 12.80
N ASP A 98 -5.41 9.62 12.37
CA ASP A 98 -5.81 10.81 11.62
C ASP A 98 -6.39 10.43 10.25
N GLY A 99 -5.63 9.67 9.45
CA GLY A 99 -6.03 9.32 8.09
C GLY A 99 -7.28 8.44 8.02
N PHE A 100 -7.48 7.53 8.97
CA PHE A 100 -8.74 6.78 9.06
C PHE A 100 -9.82 7.50 9.88
N SER A 101 -9.48 8.60 10.55
CA SER A 101 -10.37 9.35 11.45
C SER A 101 -10.99 8.46 12.54
N VAL A 102 -10.17 7.60 13.15
CA VAL A 102 -10.58 6.69 14.24
C VAL A 102 -9.50 6.58 15.31
N ARG A 103 -9.90 6.27 16.55
CA ARG A 103 -8.96 5.88 17.60
C ARG A 103 -8.76 4.38 17.62
N ILE A 104 -7.51 3.96 17.75
CA ILE A 104 -7.09 2.56 17.74
C ILE A 104 -6.40 2.27 19.09
N PRO A 105 -6.97 1.38 19.94
CA PRO A 105 -6.35 1.00 21.20
C PRO A 105 -4.90 0.50 21.03
N ARG A 106 -4.04 0.72 22.04
CA ARG A 106 -2.64 0.28 21.98
C ARG A 106 -2.55 -1.24 21.81
N GLY A 107 -1.74 -1.69 20.87
CA GLY A 107 -1.61 -3.12 20.51
C GLY A 107 -2.70 -3.66 19.57
N GLN A 108 -3.73 -2.88 19.27
CA GLN A 108 -4.75 -3.24 18.30
C GLN A 108 -4.28 -2.89 16.87
N LYS A 109 -4.61 -3.78 15.92
CA LYS A 109 -4.23 -3.66 14.49
C LYS A 109 -5.41 -3.86 13.54
N TYR A 110 -6.61 -3.58 14.04
CA TYR A 110 -7.85 -3.65 13.27
C TYR A 110 -8.80 -2.56 13.75
N ILE A 111 -9.77 -2.21 12.90
CA ILE A 111 -10.85 -1.30 13.23
C ILE A 111 -12.16 -2.10 13.26
N PRO A 112 -12.99 -2.00 14.31
CA PRO A 112 -14.25 -2.74 14.41
C PRO A 112 -15.24 -2.42 13.28
N THR A 113 -16.05 -3.40 12.89
CA THR A 113 -17.08 -3.23 11.85
C THR A 113 -18.20 -2.27 12.22
N GLU A 114 -18.39 -2.04 13.51
CA GLU A 114 -19.43 -1.18 14.09
C GLU A 114 -19.08 0.31 13.93
N THR A 115 -17.79 0.63 13.80
CA THR A 115 -17.28 2.00 13.60
C THR A 115 -16.33 2.04 12.41
N PRO A 116 -16.81 1.74 11.19
CA PRO A 116 -15.96 1.69 10.02
C PRO A 116 -15.50 3.10 9.64
N PRO A 117 -14.22 3.29 9.26
CA PRO A 117 -13.71 4.59 8.82
C PRO A 117 -14.28 4.94 7.45
N ASN A 118 -14.08 6.20 7.03
CA ASN A 118 -14.63 6.70 5.76
C ASN A 118 -13.83 6.27 4.53
N THR A 119 -12.58 5.83 4.72
CA THR A 119 -11.67 5.35 3.68
C THR A 119 -10.97 4.08 4.13
N SER A 120 -10.54 3.25 3.19
CA SER A 120 -9.78 2.03 3.43
C SER A 120 -8.30 2.12 3.06
N ILE A 121 -7.82 3.24 2.51
CA ILE A 121 -6.41 3.40 2.13
C ILE A 121 -5.94 4.83 2.40
N ILE A 122 -4.80 4.97 3.08
CA ILE A 122 -4.18 6.27 3.39
C ILE A 122 -2.69 6.26 3.00
N THR A 123 -2.11 7.45 2.81
CA THR A 123 -0.65 7.63 2.70
C THR A 123 -0.12 8.15 4.02
N LEU A 124 1.01 7.63 4.48
CA LEU A 124 1.78 8.24 5.57
C LEU A 124 3.17 8.59 5.06
N ARG A 125 3.67 9.74 5.51
CA ARG A 125 5.09 10.08 5.41
C ARG A 125 5.77 9.72 6.72
N ILE A 126 6.80 8.88 6.68
CA ILE A 126 7.43 8.34 7.89
C ILE A 126 8.92 8.69 7.96
N ASP A 127 9.45 8.76 9.18
CA ASP A 127 10.90 8.78 9.40
C ASP A 127 11.52 7.49 8.81
N PRO A 128 12.53 7.59 7.92
CA PRO A 128 13.27 6.44 7.40
C PRO A 128 13.82 5.49 8.48
N ARG A 129 14.05 5.98 9.70
CA ARG A 129 14.52 5.18 10.86
C ARG A 129 13.39 4.69 11.76
N GLY A 130 12.15 5.04 11.44
CA GLY A 130 10.96 4.68 12.20
C GLY A 130 10.42 3.29 11.87
N TRP A 131 11.12 2.44 11.14
CA TRP A 131 10.54 1.19 10.68
C TRP A 131 11.55 0.07 10.43
N GLN A 132 11.04 -1.15 10.37
CA GLN A 132 11.84 -2.35 10.15
C GLN A 132 11.01 -3.43 9.47
N ILE A 133 11.48 -3.94 8.33
CA ILE A 133 10.95 -5.14 7.68
C ILE A 133 11.59 -6.36 8.34
N LEU A 134 10.76 -7.35 8.65
CA LEU A 134 11.17 -8.61 9.24
C LEU A 134 10.32 -9.78 8.73
N ARG A 135 10.79 -11.00 8.97
CA ARG A 135 9.99 -12.22 8.84
C ARG A 135 9.48 -12.60 10.23
N ASP A 136 8.21 -12.98 10.33
CA ASP A 136 7.71 -13.62 11.55
C ASP A 136 8.17 -15.09 11.62
N ARG A 137 7.83 -15.79 12.71
CA ARG A 137 8.17 -17.21 12.92
C ARG A 137 7.58 -18.17 11.86
N TYR A 138 6.66 -17.69 11.02
CA TYR A 138 6.04 -18.43 9.92
C TYR A 138 6.56 -17.97 8.55
N ASN A 139 7.71 -17.28 8.51
CA ASN A 139 8.31 -16.71 7.30
C ASN A 139 7.40 -15.70 6.56
N LYS A 140 6.40 -15.12 7.23
CA LYS A 140 5.58 -14.07 6.63
C LYS A 140 6.29 -12.73 6.78
N VAL A 141 6.32 -11.97 5.70
CA VAL A 141 6.89 -10.62 5.68
C VAL A 141 5.99 -9.68 6.49
N LYS A 142 6.59 -8.98 7.45
CA LYS A 142 5.96 -8.03 8.37
C LYS A 142 6.77 -6.74 8.43
N VAL A 143 6.13 -5.69 8.94
CA VAL A 143 6.78 -4.44 9.28
C VAL A 143 6.49 -4.04 10.72
N HIS A 144 7.52 -3.53 11.41
CA HIS A 144 7.39 -2.67 12.56
C HIS A 144 7.40 -1.23 12.06
N LEU A 145 6.42 -0.45 12.50
CA LEU A 145 6.25 0.94 12.11
C LEU A 145 6.11 1.79 13.37
N ARG A 146 6.90 2.85 13.44
CA ARG A 146 6.77 3.97 14.36
C ARG A 146 6.44 5.21 13.54
N GLU A 147 5.26 5.76 13.81
CA GLU A 147 4.77 6.97 13.17
C GLU A 147 5.43 8.21 13.76
N ASN A 148 5.27 9.36 13.09
CA ASN A 148 5.80 10.65 13.56
C ASN A 148 5.16 11.08 14.89
N SER A 149 3.93 10.62 15.18
CA SER A 149 3.24 10.81 16.46
C SER A 149 3.88 10.03 17.63
N GLY A 150 4.88 9.17 17.36
CA GLY A 150 5.49 8.25 18.32
C GLY A 150 4.69 6.96 18.53
N ARG A 151 3.55 6.81 17.85
CA ARG A 151 2.74 5.58 17.90
C ARG A 151 3.43 4.43 17.19
N GLU A 152 3.35 3.25 17.77
CA GLU A 152 3.97 2.04 17.22
C GLU A 152 2.95 0.98 16.82
N PHE A 153 3.18 0.37 15.66
CA PHE A 153 2.49 -0.80 15.14
C PHE A 153 3.51 -1.90 14.87
N GLN A 154 3.38 -3.03 15.56
CA GLN A 154 4.30 -4.16 15.44
C GLN A 154 3.66 -5.32 14.67
N TYR A 155 4.47 -6.07 13.95
CA TYR A 155 4.06 -7.19 13.10
C TYR A 155 2.85 -6.87 12.20
N VAL A 156 2.87 -5.73 11.51
CA VAL A 156 1.86 -5.37 10.51
C VAL A 156 2.13 -6.18 9.24
N PRO A 157 1.14 -6.86 8.64
CA PRO A 157 1.34 -7.58 7.39
C PRO A 157 1.69 -6.65 6.24
N ILE A 158 2.62 -7.08 5.38
CA ILE A 158 2.89 -6.43 4.10
C ILE A 158 2.24 -7.24 2.98
N THR A 159 1.42 -6.56 2.19
CA THR A 159 0.69 -7.11 1.04
C THR A 159 1.06 -6.43 -0.28
N ASP A 160 2.03 -5.51 -0.27
CA ASP A 160 2.68 -5.01 -1.48
C ASP A 160 3.27 -6.18 -2.30
N LEU A 161 2.88 -6.24 -3.59
CA LEU A 161 3.27 -7.32 -4.49
C LEU A 161 4.78 -7.32 -4.75
N GLY A 162 5.36 -6.17 -5.07
CA GLY A 162 6.76 -6.07 -5.48
C GLY A 162 7.72 -6.42 -4.35
N LEU A 163 7.47 -5.88 -3.16
CA LEU A 163 8.24 -6.18 -1.96
C LEU A 163 8.07 -7.64 -1.54
N TYR A 164 6.86 -8.18 -1.63
CA TYR A 164 6.66 -9.60 -1.35
C TYR A 164 7.45 -10.50 -2.30
N GLU A 165 7.41 -10.22 -3.61
CA GLU A 165 8.18 -10.98 -4.61
C GLU A 165 9.69 -10.88 -4.37
N TYR A 166 10.20 -9.70 -4.03
CA TYR A 166 11.60 -9.52 -3.66
C TYR A 166 11.98 -10.34 -2.42
N VAL A 167 11.23 -10.22 -1.32
CA VAL A 167 11.58 -10.95 -0.09
C VAL A 167 11.46 -12.47 -0.28
N MET A 168 10.47 -12.94 -1.05
CA MET A 168 10.30 -14.37 -1.32
C MET A 168 11.40 -14.93 -2.25
N SER A 169 11.89 -14.16 -3.21
CA SER A 169 13.00 -14.58 -4.08
C SER A 169 14.35 -14.60 -3.36
N HIS A 170 14.47 -13.93 -2.20
CA HIS A 170 15.70 -13.84 -1.41
C HIS A 170 15.60 -14.57 -0.06
N VAL A 171 14.68 -15.54 0.09
CA VAL A 171 14.48 -16.25 1.37
C VAL A 171 15.74 -16.95 1.88
N ALA A 172 16.59 -17.44 0.96
CA ALA A 172 17.85 -18.12 1.26
C ALA A 172 19.03 -17.17 1.52
N ASP A 173 18.85 -15.86 1.34
CA ASP A 173 19.87 -14.85 1.59
C ASP A 173 19.57 -14.15 2.93
N ASP A 174 20.27 -14.59 3.98
CA ASP A 174 20.11 -14.06 5.33
C ASP A 174 20.42 -12.56 5.44
N GLY A 175 21.21 -12.01 4.50
CA GLY A 175 21.56 -10.59 4.46
C GLY A 175 20.56 -9.72 3.69
N ALA A 176 19.66 -10.30 2.89
CA ALA A 176 18.80 -9.53 1.98
C ALA A 176 17.86 -8.56 2.69
N LEU A 177 17.31 -8.95 3.85
CA LEU A 177 16.48 -8.07 4.66
C LEU A 177 17.29 -6.99 5.38
N GLY A 178 18.52 -7.31 5.80
CA GLY A 178 19.43 -6.31 6.37
C GLY A 178 19.71 -5.20 5.36
N ARG A 179 20.16 -5.57 4.16
CA ARG A 179 20.44 -4.62 3.07
C ARG A 179 19.21 -3.80 2.66
N LEU A 180 18.04 -4.43 2.64
CA LEU A 180 16.79 -3.72 2.37
C LEU A 180 16.53 -2.68 3.47
N ASN A 181 16.55 -3.05 4.75
CA ASN A 181 16.37 -2.11 5.86
C ASN A 181 17.41 -1.00 5.87
N ASP A 182 18.69 -1.30 5.60
CA ASP A 182 19.77 -0.32 5.54
C ASP A 182 19.53 0.68 4.40
N PHE A 183 19.16 0.19 3.22
CA PHE A 183 18.79 1.06 2.10
C PHE A 183 17.66 1.98 2.51
N LEU A 184 16.59 1.45 3.09
CA LEU A 184 15.43 2.22 3.48
C LEU A 184 15.76 3.30 4.52
N CYS A 185 16.61 2.98 5.50
CA CYS A 185 17.11 3.93 6.49
C CYS A 185 17.97 5.04 5.87
N SER A 186 18.63 4.78 4.74
CA SER A 186 19.47 5.76 4.04
C SER A 186 18.67 6.77 3.20
N GLN A 187 17.38 6.52 2.95
CA GLN A 187 16.57 7.38 2.10
C GLN A 187 16.16 8.67 2.79
N ARG A 188 15.98 9.74 2.02
CA ARG A 188 15.56 11.04 2.56
C ARG A 188 14.09 11.05 2.93
N GLU A 189 13.27 10.39 2.12
CA GLU A 189 11.83 10.38 2.27
C GLU A 189 11.29 8.98 2.06
N VAL A 190 10.42 8.55 2.98
CA VAL A 190 9.70 7.28 2.89
C VAL A 190 8.21 7.57 3.00
N PHE A 191 7.45 7.08 2.02
CA PHE A 191 6.00 7.08 2.03
C PHE A 191 5.50 5.64 2.11
N ILE A 192 4.49 5.41 2.94
CA ILE A 192 3.83 4.11 3.05
C ILE A 192 2.35 4.25 2.73
N ARG A 193 1.82 3.26 2.01
CA ARG A 193 0.39 3.12 1.77
C ARG A 193 -0.15 2.12 2.78
N VAL A 194 -1.01 2.59 3.67
CA VAL A 194 -1.64 1.75 4.70
C VAL A 194 -3.06 1.47 4.28
N GLY A 195 -3.38 0.19 4.16
CA GLY A 195 -4.69 -0.30 3.78
C GLY A 195 -5.43 -0.97 4.93
N LEU A 196 -6.74 -1.02 4.80
CA LEU A 196 -7.61 -1.90 5.57
C LEU A 196 -8.01 -3.09 4.69
N GLY A 197 -7.87 -4.30 5.22
CA GLY A 197 -8.39 -5.50 4.57
C GLY A 197 -9.92 -5.52 4.55
N ARG A 198 -10.50 -6.48 3.82
CA ARG A 198 -11.94 -6.76 3.89
C ARG A 198 -12.31 -7.24 5.30
N GLU A 199 -13.61 -7.21 5.62
CA GLU A 199 -14.14 -7.72 6.89
C GLU A 199 -13.62 -9.14 7.15
N TYR A 200 -12.97 -9.33 8.30
CA TYR A 200 -12.48 -10.63 8.72
C TYR A 200 -12.83 -10.86 10.18
N ARG A 201 -13.34 -12.05 10.47
CA ARG A 201 -13.66 -12.49 11.83
C ARG A 201 -12.49 -13.26 12.39
N VAL A 202 -11.99 -12.81 13.54
CA VAL A 202 -11.02 -13.57 14.34
C VAL A 202 -11.74 -14.15 15.55
N PRO A 203 -11.62 -15.47 15.81
CA PRO A 203 -12.09 -16.05 17.06
C PRO A 203 -11.61 -15.22 18.25
N ASP A 204 -12.50 -14.93 19.20
CA ASP A 204 -12.21 -14.17 20.43
C ASP A 204 -11.84 -12.68 20.28
N ARG A 205 -11.63 -12.17 19.06
CA ARG A 205 -11.33 -10.74 18.80
C ARG A 205 -12.40 -9.99 18.02
N GLY A 206 -13.49 -10.69 17.64
CA GLY A 206 -14.62 -10.10 16.94
C GLY A 206 -14.39 -9.95 15.43
N ARG A 207 -15.10 -9.00 14.82
CA ARG A 207 -15.06 -8.70 13.39
C ARG A 207 -14.46 -7.31 13.17
N GLY A 208 -13.64 -7.18 12.14
CA GLY A 208 -12.99 -5.92 11.86
C GLY A 208 -12.24 -5.89 10.54
N PHE A 209 -11.75 -4.70 10.21
CA PHE A 209 -10.90 -4.45 9.08
C PHE A 209 -9.45 -4.36 9.55
N TRP A 210 -8.59 -5.25 9.05
CA TRP A 210 -7.22 -5.40 9.53
C TRP A 210 -6.27 -4.45 8.81
N ILE A 211 -5.39 -3.81 9.57
CA ILE A 211 -4.36 -2.91 9.04
C ILE A 211 -3.27 -3.72 8.32
N GLN A 212 -2.87 -3.24 7.15
CA GLN A 212 -1.83 -3.81 6.30
C GLN A 212 -1.05 -2.71 5.58
N VAL A 213 0.19 -2.99 5.21
CA VAL A 213 0.99 -2.12 4.34
C VAL A 213 0.88 -2.61 2.91
N ASN A 214 0.31 -1.76 2.06
CA ASN A 214 0.00 -2.04 0.66
C ASN A 214 1.08 -1.54 -0.31
N GLY A 215 1.96 -0.63 0.14
CA GLY A 215 3.03 -0.06 -0.67
C GLY A 215 4.04 0.70 0.18
N ILE A 216 5.30 0.70 -0.26
CA ILE A 216 6.41 1.43 0.38
C ILE A 216 7.24 2.11 -0.71
N TYR A 217 7.40 3.41 -0.61
CA TYR A 217 8.04 4.24 -1.62
C TYR A 217 9.12 5.11 -1.00
N THR A 218 10.26 5.17 -1.68
CA THR A 218 11.48 5.82 -1.22
C THR A 218 11.92 6.88 -2.21
N PHE A 219 12.49 7.97 -1.70
CA PHE A 219 13.06 9.05 -2.52
C PHE A 219 14.35 9.58 -1.87
N PRO A 220 15.35 9.99 -2.67
CA PRO A 220 15.31 10.11 -4.14
C PRO A 220 15.50 8.79 -4.89
N GLU A 221 15.96 7.73 -4.22
CA GLU A 221 16.20 6.44 -4.86
C GLU A 221 15.10 5.44 -4.51
N CYS A 222 14.87 4.49 -5.41
CA CYS A 222 14.03 3.33 -5.13
C CYS A 222 14.86 2.04 -5.23
N PHE A 223 14.57 1.07 -4.37
CA PHE A 223 15.37 -0.15 -4.24
C PHE A 223 15.41 -0.91 -5.56
N LYS A 224 16.62 -1.20 -6.07
CA LYS A 224 16.81 -1.58 -7.47
C LYS A 224 16.04 -2.82 -7.91
N ASP A 225 15.94 -3.78 -7.00
CA ASP A 225 15.43 -5.13 -7.26
C ASP A 225 13.96 -5.32 -6.87
N ILE A 226 13.31 -4.27 -6.35
CA ILE A 226 11.87 -4.29 -6.09
C ILE A 226 11.16 -3.69 -7.30
N ARG A 227 10.06 -4.34 -7.73
CA ARG A 227 9.08 -3.79 -8.70
C ARG A 227 8.37 -2.56 -8.09
N CYS A 228 9.10 -1.47 -8.00
CA CYS A 228 8.70 -0.19 -7.45
C CYS A 228 8.37 0.81 -8.57
N HIS A 229 8.38 2.11 -8.27
CA HIS A 229 8.04 3.15 -9.23
C HIS A 229 9.17 3.46 -10.21
N TRP A 230 8.80 4.05 -11.34
CA TRP A 230 9.72 4.36 -12.43
C TRP A 230 10.82 5.34 -12.03
N ARG A 231 12.04 5.02 -12.48
CA ARG A 231 13.25 5.81 -12.33
C ARG A 231 13.37 6.66 -13.59
N GLY A 232 12.93 7.92 -13.50
CA GLY A 232 13.21 8.93 -14.53
C GLY A 232 14.68 9.32 -14.48
#